data_AF-A0A836Q283-F1
#
_entry.id   AF-A0A836Q283-F1
#
_cell.length_a   1.000
_cell.length_b   1.000
_cell.length_c   1.000
_cell.angle_alpha   90.00
_cell.angle_beta   90.00
_cell.angle_gamma   90.00
#
_symmetry.space_group_name_H-M   'P 1'
#
loop_
_entity.id
_entity.type
_entity.pdbx_description
1 polymer ?
#
loop_
_entity_poly.entity_id
_entity_poly.type
_entity_poly.pdbx_seq_one_letter_code
_entity_poly.pdbx_strand_id
1 'polypeptide(L)'
;MVEFTAKDRAADAAYELATSPRDGLAGARDELNQIWSSGNLPAQDIGRALEDNNLLAPLALYDSAHLDTDSNGAFSYNELLSAATSDDSDTLTKTLAEHLSSEVAIRGYADLTISELSSRSGTMTDPIPGEMDFSPEAISDGQLDSGELAYADRNFDVLDRDDNDHVTDSEIDEHLSNNAGFISDADAAKLRDLSAQAGTLEGGHDDEWGIENDGFTRADLEVAATEMAAEMNEEAEEEEEEEEREGTEEDAVTADEILSGVASEEEATNDALATLSGADSSVEEQLAAIKTLVEGGKTTATIRDADGSELTIRMEVQPISEGSDRSYVQMFAVDENGRETVVLRALSDGDSFAQQRDANGNLVSYVGSRWQERHPDSVFGE
;
A
#
# COMPACT_ATOMS: atom_id res chain seq x y z
N MET A 1 -42.35 10.74 -1.07
CA MET A 1 -41.37 9.76 -1.52
C MET A 1 -40.86 10.30 -2.85
N VAL A 2 -39.65 10.86 -2.85
CA VAL A 2 -39.03 11.38 -4.08
C VAL A 2 -38.39 10.17 -4.74
N GLU A 3 -38.76 9.86 -5.98
CA GLU A 3 -38.07 8.82 -6.75
C GLU A 3 -36.73 9.40 -7.23
N PHE A 4 -35.63 8.85 -6.76
CA PHE A 4 -34.30 9.18 -7.27
C PHE A 4 -34.18 8.65 -8.69
N THR A 5 -33.78 9.50 -9.63
CA THR A 5 -33.52 9.07 -11.00
C THR A 5 -32.26 8.20 -11.05
N ALA A 6 -32.05 7.47 -12.15
CA ALA A 6 -30.81 6.72 -12.33
C ALA A 6 -29.58 7.65 -12.38
N LYS A 7 -29.76 8.90 -12.85
CA LYS A 7 -28.71 9.94 -12.82
C LYS A 7 -28.37 10.34 -11.37
N ASP A 8 -29.37 10.51 -10.53
CA ASP A 8 -29.16 10.86 -9.12
C ASP A 8 -28.46 9.74 -8.35
N ARG A 9 -28.81 8.48 -8.63
CA ARG A 9 -28.13 7.31 -8.03
C ARG A 9 -26.69 7.14 -8.50
N ALA A 10 -26.41 7.41 -9.77
CA ALA A 10 -25.04 7.38 -10.29
C ALA A 10 -24.18 8.50 -9.66
N ALA A 11 -24.76 9.68 -9.45
CA ALA A 11 -24.09 10.77 -8.77
C ALA A 11 -23.85 10.47 -7.28
N ASP A 12 -24.83 9.89 -6.58
CA ASP A 12 -24.68 9.46 -5.18
C ASP A 12 -23.61 8.37 -5.04
N ALA A 13 -23.63 7.33 -5.89
CA ALA A 13 -22.61 6.27 -5.88
C ALA A 13 -21.21 6.80 -6.22
N ALA A 14 -21.11 7.73 -7.16
CA ALA A 14 -19.84 8.39 -7.48
C ALA A 14 -19.34 9.27 -6.32
N TYR A 15 -20.26 9.97 -5.64
CA TYR A 15 -19.93 10.76 -4.46
C TYR A 15 -19.46 9.86 -3.32
N GLU A 16 -20.10 8.72 -3.11
CA GLU A 16 -19.68 7.71 -2.12
C GLU A 16 -18.31 7.12 -2.48
N LEU A 17 -18.00 6.88 -3.77
CA LEU A 17 -16.65 6.51 -4.24
C LEU A 17 -15.59 7.59 -3.96
N ALA A 18 -15.94 8.85 -4.11
CA ALA A 18 -14.99 9.95 -3.91
C ALA A 18 -14.79 10.34 -2.43
N THR A 19 -15.72 9.95 -1.55
CA THR A 19 -15.75 10.39 -0.14
C THR A 19 -15.64 9.26 0.88
N SER A 20 -15.60 8.00 0.45
CA SER A 20 -15.39 6.85 1.34
C SER A 20 -13.92 6.42 1.38
N PRO A 21 -13.44 5.90 2.53
CA PRO A 21 -12.14 5.23 2.62
C PRO A 21 -12.03 4.09 1.59
N ARG A 22 -10.81 3.79 1.11
CA ARG A 22 -10.53 2.80 0.06
C ARG A 22 -11.25 1.45 0.24
N ASP A 23 -11.36 0.98 1.49
CA ASP A 23 -12.01 -0.30 1.83
C ASP A 23 -13.55 -0.28 1.73
N GLY A 24 -14.17 0.91 1.71
CA GLY A 24 -15.62 1.11 1.55
C GLY A 24 -16.10 1.20 0.09
N LEU A 25 -15.17 1.27 -0.87
CA LEU A 25 -15.46 1.57 -2.27
C LEU A 25 -16.15 0.43 -3.03
N ALA A 26 -16.10 -0.80 -2.51
CA ALA A 26 -16.69 -1.97 -3.15
C ALA A 26 -18.20 -1.81 -3.38
N GLY A 27 -18.93 -1.24 -2.41
CA GLY A 27 -20.38 -1.06 -2.51
C GLY A 27 -20.78 -0.03 -3.57
N ALA A 28 -20.06 1.09 -3.62
CA ALA A 28 -20.33 2.16 -4.57
C ALA A 28 -19.88 1.79 -6.01
N ARG A 29 -18.79 1.03 -6.15
CA ARG A 29 -18.37 0.41 -7.41
C ARG A 29 -19.41 -0.60 -7.90
N ASP A 30 -19.94 -1.45 -7.02
CA ASP A 30 -21.02 -2.39 -7.34
C ASP A 30 -22.32 -1.69 -7.76
N GLU A 31 -22.66 -0.55 -7.13
CA GLU A 31 -23.83 0.24 -7.52
C GLU A 31 -23.65 0.88 -8.91
N LEU A 32 -22.49 1.45 -9.22
CA LEU A 32 -22.19 1.94 -10.58
C LEU A 32 -22.22 0.79 -11.61
N ASN A 33 -21.64 -0.36 -11.29
CA ASN A 33 -21.70 -1.57 -12.11
C ASN A 33 -23.14 -2.01 -12.38
N GLN A 34 -24.00 -1.95 -11.37
CA GLN A 34 -25.40 -2.29 -11.48
C GLN A 34 -26.18 -1.28 -12.35
N ILE A 35 -25.89 0.01 -12.20
CA ILE A 35 -26.51 1.08 -13.01
C ILE A 35 -26.14 0.89 -14.48
N TRP A 36 -24.87 0.61 -14.78
CA TRP A 36 -24.42 0.38 -16.15
C TRP A 36 -25.00 -0.90 -16.74
N SER A 37 -24.87 -2.04 -16.05
CA SER A 37 -25.37 -3.33 -16.54
C SER A 37 -26.88 -3.33 -16.79
N SER A 38 -27.62 -2.43 -16.15
CA SER A 38 -29.04 -2.22 -16.42
C SER A 38 -29.33 -1.59 -17.80
N GLY A 39 -28.33 -1.07 -18.50
CA GLY A 39 -28.42 -0.47 -19.83
C GLY A 39 -29.16 0.88 -19.88
N ASN A 40 -29.39 1.50 -18.73
CA ASN A 40 -30.27 2.67 -18.61
C ASN A 40 -29.56 4.03 -18.70
N LEU A 41 -28.22 4.06 -18.68
CA LEU A 41 -27.40 5.27 -18.82
C LEU A 41 -26.19 4.97 -19.71
N PRO A 42 -26.00 5.70 -20.83
CA PRO A 42 -24.76 5.67 -21.61
C PRO A 42 -23.57 6.13 -20.77
N ALA A 43 -22.38 5.55 -20.98
CA ALA A 43 -21.15 5.96 -20.29
C ALA A 43 -20.85 7.45 -20.42
N GLN A 44 -21.15 8.06 -21.58
CA GLN A 44 -21.02 9.51 -21.79
C GLN A 44 -21.89 10.34 -20.82
N ASP A 45 -23.09 9.86 -20.47
CA ASP A 45 -23.96 10.56 -19.53
C ASP A 45 -23.48 10.38 -18.08
N ILE A 46 -22.81 9.25 -17.78
CA ILE A 46 -22.15 9.01 -16.49
C ILE A 46 -20.92 9.90 -16.37
N GLY A 47 -20.02 9.88 -17.36
CA GLY A 47 -18.83 10.74 -17.40
C GLY A 47 -19.17 12.21 -17.27
N ARG A 48 -20.22 12.68 -17.97
CA ARG A 48 -20.73 14.05 -17.78
C ARG A 48 -21.30 14.28 -16.38
N ALA A 49 -21.99 13.32 -15.77
CA ALA A 49 -22.46 13.45 -14.40
C ALA A 49 -21.29 13.52 -13.39
N LEU A 50 -20.23 12.73 -13.59
CA LEU A 50 -19.01 12.81 -12.80
C LEU A 50 -18.35 14.19 -12.94
N GLU A 51 -18.26 14.70 -14.17
CA GLU A 51 -17.69 16.01 -14.47
C GLU A 51 -18.53 17.15 -13.86
N ASP A 52 -19.86 17.10 -14.01
CA ASP A 52 -20.80 18.07 -13.43
C ASP A 52 -20.68 18.16 -11.89
N ASN A 53 -20.19 17.11 -11.23
CA ASN A 53 -19.99 17.03 -9.78
C ASN A 53 -18.51 17.16 -9.35
N ASN A 54 -17.59 17.51 -10.26
CA ASN A 54 -16.13 17.59 -10.02
C ASN A 54 -15.49 16.27 -9.55
N LEU A 55 -16.07 15.12 -9.88
CA LEU A 55 -15.58 13.79 -9.48
C LEU A 55 -14.76 13.10 -10.58
N LEU A 56 -14.87 13.55 -11.83
CA LEU A 56 -14.19 12.92 -12.97
C LEU A 56 -12.67 12.92 -12.80
N ALA A 57 -12.07 14.06 -12.44
CA ALA A 57 -10.63 14.17 -12.31
C ALA A 57 -10.07 13.32 -11.15
N PRO A 58 -10.61 13.39 -9.92
CA PRO A 58 -10.18 12.51 -8.82
C PRO A 58 -10.25 11.02 -9.18
N LEU A 59 -11.34 10.59 -9.83
CA LEU A 59 -11.50 9.17 -10.22
C LEU A 59 -10.55 8.75 -11.34
N ALA A 60 -10.27 9.64 -12.31
CA ALA A 60 -9.29 9.37 -13.36
C ALA A 60 -7.86 9.30 -12.81
N LEU A 61 -7.52 10.12 -11.80
CA LEU A 61 -6.22 10.04 -11.11
C LEU A 61 -6.12 8.79 -10.25
N TYR A 62 -7.21 8.42 -9.58
CA TYR A 62 -7.27 7.18 -8.80
C TYR A 62 -7.03 5.94 -9.67
N ASP A 63 -7.54 5.94 -10.90
CA ASP A 63 -7.45 4.84 -11.84
C ASP A 63 -6.37 5.04 -12.91
N SER A 64 -5.40 5.94 -12.65
CA SER A 64 -4.39 6.35 -13.62
C SER A 64 -3.59 5.17 -14.15
N ALA A 65 -3.21 4.21 -13.30
CA ALA A 65 -2.43 3.04 -13.70
C ALA A 65 -3.12 2.16 -14.77
N HIS A 66 -4.46 2.19 -14.87
CA HIS A 66 -5.20 1.49 -15.92
C HIS A 66 -5.49 2.36 -17.15
N LEU A 67 -5.36 3.67 -17.02
CA LEU A 67 -5.66 4.65 -18.07
C LEU A 67 -4.40 5.19 -18.77
N ASP A 68 -3.27 5.26 -18.07
CA ASP A 68 -1.93 5.68 -18.50
C ASP A 68 -1.04 4.43 -18.44
N THR A 69 -1.01 3.69 -19.54
CA THR A 69 -0.38 2.36 -19.58
C THR A 69 1.10 2.42 -19.86
N ASP A 70 1.59 3.54 -20.38
CA ASP A 70 3.02 3.79 -20.59
C ASP A 70 3.64 4.67 -19.49
N SER A 71 2.84 5.06 -18.49
CA SER A 71 3.24 5.81 -17.30
C SER A 71 3.90 7.15 -17.61
N ASN A 72 3.55 7.79 -18.72
CA ASN A 72 4.18 9.05 -19.14
C ASN A 72 3.54 10.30 -18.50
N GLY A 73 2.51 10.14 -17.67
CA GLY A 73 1.79 11.21 -16.98
C GLY A 73 0.73 11.91 -17.85
N ALA A 74 0.39 11.34 -19.00
CA ALA A 74 -0.62 11.86 -19.92
C ALA A 74 -1.45 10.72 -20.53
N PHE A 75 -2.77 10.92 -20.55
CA PHE A 75 -3.69 9.97 -21.14
C PHE A 75 -3.80 10.19 -22.65
N SER A 76 -3.15 9.34 -23.43
CA SER A 76 -3.28 9.39 -24.89
C SER A 76 -4.61 8.80 -25.37
N TYR A 77 -5.02 9.17 -26.58
CA TYR A 77 -6.25 8.61 -27.17
C TYR A 77 -6.22 7.08 -27.28
N ASN A 78 -5.04 6.51 -27.57
CA ASN A 78 -4.91 5.07 -27.78
C ASN A 78 -5.03 4.29 -26.48
N GLU A 79 -4.51 4.83 -25.38
CA GLU A 79 -4.59 4.20 -24.06
C GLU A 79 -6.01 4.25 -23.54
N LEU A 80 -6.67 5.42 -23.64
CA LEU A 80 -8.07 5.55 -23.29
C LEU A 80 -8.97 4.66 -24.18
N LEU A 81 -8.68 4.52 -25.47
CA LEU A 81 -9.41 3.59 -26.32
C LEU A 81 -9.15 2.13 -25.94
N SER A 82 -7.91 1.79 -25.58
CA SER A 82 -7.52 0.46 -25.12
C SER A 82 -8.27 0.11 -23.84
N ALA A 83 -8.21 0.96 -22.82
CA ALA A 83 -8.93 0.80 -21.55
C ALA A 83 -10.45 0.73 -21.73
N ALA A 84 -11.02 1.53 -22.65
CA ALA A 84 -12.45 1.49 -22.97
C ALA A 84 -12.89 0.16 -23.62
N THR A 85 -12.00 -0.49 -24.37
CA THR A 85 -12.34 -1.69 -25.18
C THR A 85 -11.76 -2.99 -24.62
N SER A 86 -10.88 -2.92 -23.63
CA SER A 86 -10.26 -4.07 -22.98
C SER A 86 -11.30 -4.92 -22.25
N ASP A 87 -11.25 -6.24 -22.42
CA ASP A 87 -12.11 -7.14 -21.64
C ASP A 87 -11.72 -7.17 -20.15
N ASP A 88 -10.47 -6.81 -19.83
CA ASP A 88 -9.91 -6.82 -18.47
C ASP A 88 -10.20 -5.53 -17.69
N SER A 89 -10.49 -4.42 -18.39
CA SER A 89 -10.85 -3.17 -17.72
C SER A 89 -12.22 -3.29 -17.07
N ASP A 90 -12.31 -2.77 -15.85
CA ASP A 90 -13.56 -2.75 -15.14
C ASP A 90 -14.53 -1.73 -15.76
N THR A 91 -15.71 -1.64 -15.17
CA THR A 91 -16.73 -0.72 -15.63
C THR A 91 -16.29 0.74 -15.40
N LEU A 92 -15.84 1.12 -14.21
CA LEU A 92 -15.42 2.50 -13.92
C LEU A 92 -14.33 2.98 -14.89
N THR A 93 -13.27 2.21 -15.05
CA THR A 93 -12.17 2.42 -16.00
C THR A 93 -12.72 2.66 -17.39
N LYS A 94 -13.63 1.79 -17.87
CA LYS A 94 -14.24 1.95 -19.20
C LYS A 94 -15.02 3.24 -19.35
N THR A 95 -15.80 3.65 -18.34
CA THR A 95 -16.56 4.93 -18.42
C THR A 95 -15.62 6.13 -18.42
N LEU A 96 -14.60 6.12 -17.56
CA LEU A 96 -13.59 7.18 -17.53
C LEU A 96 -12.89 7.25 -18.90
N ALA A 97 -12.43 6.11 -19.40
CA ALA A 97 -11.73 6.00 -20.66
C ALA A 97 -12.58 6.44 -21.88
N GLU A 98 -13.85 6.03 -21.95
CA GLU A 98 -14.77 6.46 -23.02
C GLU A 98 -15.04 7.97 -22.96
N HIS A 99 -15.23 8.54 -21.77
CA HIS A 99 -15.49 9.97 -21.62
C HIS A 99 -14.25 10.81 -21.97
N LEU A 100 -13.10 10.46 -21.41
CA LEU A 100 -11.83 11.15 -21.64
C LEU A 100 -11.38 11.02 -23.11
N SER A 101 -11.54 9.84 -23.73
CA SER A 101 -11.19 9.65 -25.15
C SER A 101 -12.04 10.49 -26.09
N SER A 102 -13.34 10.65 -25.79
CA SER A 102 -14.20 11.59 -26.53
C SER A 102 -13.70 13.02 -26.43
N GLU A 103 -13.13 13.40 -25.28
CA GLU A 103 -12.61 14.75 -25.08
C GLU A 103 -11.29 14.98 -25.82
N VAL A 104 -10.36 14.04 -25.70
CA VAL A 104 -9.10 14.01 -26.45
C VAL A 104 -9.38 14.09 -27.97
N ALA A 105 -10.39 13.37 -28.45
CA ALA A 105 -10.82 13.43 -29.85
C ALA A 105 -11.35 14.82 -30.25
N ILE A 106 -12.13 15.49 -29.39
CA ILE A 106 -12.62 16.86 -29.64
C ILE A 106 -11.46 17.86 -29.72
N ARG A 107 -10.41 17.65 -28.94
CA ARG A 107 -9.18 18.47 -28.91
C ARG A 107 -8.24 18.19 -30.09
N GLY A 108 -8.59 17.26 -30.96
CA GLY A 108 -7.77 16.89 -32.12
C GLY A 108 -6.64 15.93 -31.78
N TYR A 109 -6.88 15.01 -30.84
CA TYR A 109 -5.93 13.98 -30.42
C TYR A 109 -4.68 14.51 -29.71
N ALA A 110 -4.79 15.66 -29.04
CA ALA A 110 -3.79 16.08 -28.07
C ALA A 110 -4.02 15.32 -26.76
N ASP A 111 -2.95 14.79 -26.18
CA ASP A 111 -3.00 14.03 -24.94
C ASP A 111 -3.56 14.89 -23.80
N LEU A 112 -4.20 14.22 -22.84
CA LEU A 112 -4.75 14.87 -21.66
C LEU A 112 -3.81 14.65 -20.49
N THR A 113 -3.09 15.68 -20.07
CA THR A 113 -2.14 15.56 -18.96
C THR A 113 -2.85 15.51 -17.61
N ILE A 114 -2.21 14.87 -16.64
CA ILE A 114 -2.65 14.87 -15.23
C ILE A 114 -2.84 16.31 -14.73
N SER A 115 -1.90 17.22 -15.00
CA SER A 115 -2.02 18.63 -14.58
C SER A 115 -3.23 19.33 -15.20
N GLU A 116 -3.56 19.04 -16.45
CA GLU A 116 -4.76 19.58 -17.09
C GLU A 116 -6.04 19.05 -16.43
N LEU A 117 -6.10 17.77 -16.08
CA LEU A 117 -7.22 17.18 -15.34
C LEU A 117 -7.36 17.78 -13.94
N SER A 118 -6.26 17.89 -13.20
CA SER A 118 -6.23 18.49 -11.85
C SER A 118 -6.70 19.94 -11.86
N SER A 119 -6.32 20.73 -12.88
CA SER A 119 -6.74 22.14 -13.01
C SER A 119 -8.26 22.31 -13.20
N ARG A 120 -8.98 21.27 -13.62
CA ARG A 120 -10.44 21.30 -13.84
C ARG A 120 -11.27 20.91 -12.64
N SER A 121 -10.67 20.24 -11.66
CA SER A 121 -11.33 19.90 -10.40
C SER A 121 -11.91 21.14 -9.68
N GLY A 122 -11.45 22.35 -10.07
CA GLY A 122 -11.80 23.59 -9.41
C GLY A 122 -11.12 23.68 -8.06
N THR A 123 -10.95 24.89 -7.53
CA THR A 123 -10.62 25.05 -6.11
C THR A 123 -11.79 24.45 -5.32
N MET A 124 -11.56 23.35 -4.59
CA MET A 124 -12.55 22.73 -3.70
C MET A 124 -13.30 23.83 -2.94
N THR A 125 -14.60 24.00 -3.20
CA THR A 125 -15.43 24.94 -2.47
C THR A 125 -15.66 24.39 -1.06
N ASP A 126 -14.99 25.01 -0.08
CA ASP A 126 -15.01 24.76 1.37
C ASP A 126 -14.63 23.33 1.81
N PRO A 127 -13.65 23.17 2.73
CA PRO A 127 -13.25 21.86 3.22
C PRO A 127 -14.40 21.19 3.96
N ILE A 128 -14.71 19.96 3.54
CA ILE A 128 -15.58 19.04 4.27
C ILE A 128 -14.89 18.74 5.62
N PRO A 129 -15.57 18.83 6.78
CA PRO A 129 -14.98 18.49 8.06
C PRO A 129 -14.62 17.00 8.11
N GLY A 130 -13.31 16.70 8.12
CA GLY A 130 -12.76 15.35 8.08
C GLY A 130 -11.94 15.12 6.82
N GLU A 131 -10.89 15.95 6.64
CA GLU A 131 -10.01 15.94 5.47
C GLU A 131 -9.48 14.53 5.20
N MET A 132 -9.95 13.90 4.11
CA MET A 132 -9.08 13.02 3.35
C MET A 132 -8.07 13.94 2.69
N ASP A 133 -6.84 13.85 3.16
CA ASP A 133 -5.68 14.48 2.55
C ASP A 133 -5.39 13.76 1.22
N PHE A 134 -6.16 14.13 0.19
CA PHE A 134 -5.72 13.96 -1.18
C PHE A 134 -4.80 15.13 -1.53
N SER A 135 -3.72 15.33 -0.75
CA SER A 135 -2.67 16.20 -1.25
C SER A 135 -2.06 15.47 -2.45
N PRO A 136 -2.11 16.06 -3.66
CA PRO A 136 -1.33 15.57 -4.78
C PRO A 136 0.19 15.65 -4.51
N GLU A 137 0.61 16.14 -3.33
CA GLU A 137 1.97 16.08 -2.81
C GLU A 137 2.38 14.69 -2.28
N ALA A 138 1.45 13.72 -2.17
CA ALA A 138 1.80 12.31 -1.97
C ALA A 138 2.16 11.59 -3.29
N ILE A 139 2.25 12.33 -4.40
CA ILE A 139 3.20 11.96 -5.45
C ILE A 139 4.54 12.38 -4.84
N SER A 140 5.34 11.40 -4.38
CA SER A 140 6.74 11.64 -4.00
C SER A 140 7.31 12.68 -4.97
N ASP A 141 7.91 13.73 -4.43
CA ASP A 141 8.58 14.78 -5.21
C ASP A 141 9.74 14.26 -6.06
N GLY A 142 9.94 12.93 -6.04
CA GLY A 142 11.01 12.22 -6.70
C GLY A 142 12.26 12.18 -5.83
N GLN A 143 12.16 12.42 -4.51
CA GLN A 143 13.20 12.07 -3.55
C GLN A 143 12.88 10.72 -2.91
N LEU A 144 13.89 9.83 -2.84
CA LEU A 144 13.83 8.63 -2.00
C LEU A 144 13.92 9.07 -0.55
N ASP A 145 13.10 8.48 0.31
CA ASP A 145 13.24 8.56 1.74
C ASP A 145 14.10 7.40 2.27
N SER A 146 14.45 7.50 3.56
CA SER A 146 15.26 6.49 4.25
C SER A 146 14.66 5.08 4.20
N GLY A 147 13.34 4.98 4.18
CA GLY A 147 12.58 3.74 4.12
C GLY A 147 12.63 3.07 2.74
N GLU A 148 12.66 3.81 1.64
CA GLU A 148 12.89 3.22 0.31
C GLU A 148 14.31 2.66 0.17
N LEU A 149 15.33 3.45 0.54
CA LEU A 149 16.73 3.02 0.47
C LEU A 149 16.99 1.77 1.30
N ALA A 150 16.48 1.74 2.53
CA ALA A 150 16.66 0.60 3.41
C ALA A 150 15.86 -0.63 2.95
N TYR A 151 14.70 -0.44 2.31
CA TYR A 151 13.96 -1.54 1.67
C TYR A 151 14.75 -2.13 0.49
N ALA A 152 15.32 -1.26 -0.36
CA ALA A 152 16.11 -1.66 -1.51
C ALA A 152 17.35 -2.47 -1.09
N ASP A 153 18.13 -1.99 -0.13
CA ASP A 153 19.34 -2.69 0.32
C ASP A 153 19.02 -4.05 0.97
N ARG A 154 17.95 -4.12 1.77
CA ARG A 154 17.48 -5.37 2.38
C ARG A 154 17.08 -6.40 1.33
N ASN A 155 16.28 -5.98 0.37
CA ASN A 155 15.71 -6.89 -0.63
C ASN A 155 16.59 -7.00 -1.88
N PHE A 156 17.80 -6.43 -1.88
CA PHE A 156 18.66 -6.36 -3.05
C PHE A 156 18.85 -7.74 -3.69
N ASP A 157 19.22 -8.77 -2.93
CA ASP A 157 19.41 -10.14 -3.45
C ASP A 157 18.12 -10.79 -4.01
N VAL A 158 16.95 -10.28 -3.63
CA VAL A 158 15.64 -10.75 -4.13
C VAL A 158 15.20 -9.94 -5.36
N LEU A 159 15.64 -8.69 -5.43
CA LEU A 159 15.40 -7.79 -6.55
C LEU A 159 16.37 -8.11 -7.70
N ASP A 160 17.67 -8.24 -7.43
CA ASP A 160 18.71 -8.72 -8.35
C ASP A 160 18.52 -10.20 -8.59
N ARG A 161 17.71 -10.52 -9.61
CA ARG A 161 17.25 -11.88 -9.84
C ARG A 161 18.28 -12.70 -10.59
N ASP A 162 19.11 -12.05 -11.39
CA ASP A 162 20.12 -12.71 -12.19
C ASP A 162 21.51 -12.76 -11.52
N ASP A 163 21.59 -12.30 -10.27
CA ASP A 163 22.76 -12.29 -9.39
C ASP A 163 23.94 -11.56 -10.05
N ASN A 164 23.67 -10.42 -10.70
CA ASN A 164 24.69 -9.66 -11.42
C ASN A 164 25.27 -8.48 -10.63
N ASP A 165 24.81 -8.28 -9.38
CA ASP A 165 25.13 -7.18 -8.47
C ASP A 165 24.50 -5.82 -8.86
N HIS A 166 23.51 -5.81 -9.77
CA HIS A 166 22.71 -4.65 -10.19
C HIS A 166 21.21 -4.95 -10.10
N VAL A 167 20.42 -3.97 -9.69
CA VAL A 167 18.95 -4.05 -9.72
C VAL A 167 18.40 -3.10 -10.77
N THR A 168 17.75 -3.69 -11.77
CA THR A 168 17.15 -2.95 -12.90
C THR A 168 15.67 -2.61 -12.65
N ASP A 169 15.13 -1.61 -13.36
CA ASP A 169 13.68 -1.32 -13.35
C ASP A 169 12.83 -2.55 -13.72
N SER A 170 13.32 -3.34 -14.68
CA SER A 170 12.61 -4.53 -15.15
C SER A 170 12.53 -5.62 -14.08
N GLU A 171 13.53 -5.71 -13.21
CA GLU A 171 13.54 -6.65 -12.10
C GLU A 171 12.63 -6.22 -10.96
N ILE A 172 12.57 -4.92 -10.68
CA ILE A 172 11.59 -4.36 -9.74
C ILE A 172 10.16 -4.62 -10.23
N ASP A 173 9.87 -4.32 -11.50
CA ASP A 173 8.57 -4.58 -12.12
C ASP A 173 8.22 -6.08 -12.10
N GLU A 174 9.19 -6.94 -12.40
CA GLU A 174 9.01 -8.39 -12.34
C GLU A 174 8.73 -8.85 -10.89
N HIS A 175 9.44 -8.29 -9.89
CA HIS A 175 9.21 -8.57 -8.48
C HIS A 175 7.79 -8.17 -8.05
N LEU A 176 7.34 -6.98 -8.42
CA LEU A 176 5.99 -6.48 -8.16
C LEU A 176 4.92 -7.38 -8.80
N SER A 177 5.11 -7.74 -10.08
CA SER A 177 4.17 -8.60 -10.81
C SER A 177 4.10 -10.01 -10.22
N ASN A 178 5.24 -10.62 -9.88
CA ASN A 178 5.30 -11.99 -9.38
C ASN A 178 4.77 -12.13 -7.94
N ASN A 179 4.82 -11.04 -7.16
CA ASN A 179 4.37 -11.01 -5.76
C ASN A 179 3.05 -10.24 -5.58
N ALA A 180 2.30 -10.00 -6.67
CA ALA A 180 1.01 -9.34 -6.63
C ALA A 180 0.04 -10.07 -5.67
N GLY A 181 -0.28 -9.44 -4.54
CA GLY A 181 -1.13 -9.99 -3.48
C GLY A 181 -0.39 -10.56 -2.26
N PHE A 182 0.95 -10.62 -2.31
CA PHE A 182 1.80 -10.99 -1.18
C PHE A 182 2.61 -9.80 -0.64
N ILE A 183 2.96 -8.86 -1.51
CA ILE A 183 3.56 -7.58 -1.11
C ILE A 183 2.48 -6.65 -0.54
N SER A 184 2.82 -5.90 0.52
CA SER A 184 1.92 -4.89 1.07
C SER A 184 1.79 -3.70 0.10
N ASP A 185 0.69 -2.95 0.17
CA ASP A 185 0.52 -1.76 -0.67
C ASP A 185 1.62 -0.70 -0.41
N ALA A 186 2.12 -0.63 0.83
CA ALA A 186 3.19 0.28 1.24
C ALA A 186 4.54 -0.14 0.62
N ASP A 187 4.92 -1.42 0.71
CA ASP A 187 6.16 -1.90 0.10
C ASP A 187 6.10 -1.83 -1.43
N ALA A 188 4.91 -2.06 -2.01
CA ALA A 188 4.69 -1.87 -3.43
C ALA A 188 4.80 -0.41 -3.87
N ALA A 189 4.48 0.56 -3.01
CA ALA A 189 4.72 1.98 -3.27
C ALA A 189 6.22 2.27 -3.28
N LYS A 190 6.94 1.86 -2.23
CA LYS A 190 8.41 2.00 -2.11
C LYS A 190 9.16 1.47 -3.34
N LEU A 191 8.77 0.30 -3.84
CA LEU A 191 9.38 -0.28 -5.04
C LEU A 191 9.11 0.54 -6.31
N ARG A 192 7.92 1.14 -6.45
CA ARG A 192 7.63 2.02 -7.59
C ARG A 192 8.42 3.31 -7.50
N ASP A 193 8.54 3.87 -6.31
CA ASP A 193 9.34 5.08 -6.07
C ASP A 193 10.82 4.81 -6.32
N LEU A 194 11.31 3.64 -5.91
CA LEU A 194 12.66 3.15 -6.20
C LEU A 194 12.91 3.00 -7.70
N SER A 195 12.00 2.36 -8.44
CA SER A 195 12.12 2.24 -9.90
C SER A 195 12.09 3.59 -10.60
N ALA A 196 11.22 4.51 -10.17
CA ALA A 196 11.18 5.86 -10.73
C ALA A 196 12.50 6.64 -10.53
N GLN A 197 13.30 6.25 -9.53
CA GLN A 197 14.56 6.90 -9.15
C GLN A 197 15.81 6.07 -9.42
N ALA A 198 15.69 4.88 -10.01
CA ALA A 198 16.82 4.00 -10.30
C ALA A 198 17.93 4.73 -11.08
N GLY A 199 17.55 5.51 -12.11
CA GLY A 199 18.50 6.31 -12.88
C GLY A 199 19.17 7.45 -12.11
N THR A 200 18.59 7.93 -11.01
CA THR A 200 19.24 8.91 -10.11
C THR A 200 20.22 8.20 -9.19
N LEU A 201 19.83 7.03 -8.65
CA LEU A 201 20.69 6.20 -7.81
C LEU A 201 21.97 5.78 -8.53
N GLU A 202 21.86 5.33 -9.79
CA GLU A 202 22.99 4.98 -10.66
C GLU A 202 24.06 6.08 -10.77
N GLY A 203 23.68 7.35 -10.59
CA GLY A 203 24.61 8.47 -10.68
C GLY A 203 25.42 8.73 -9.40
N GLY A 204 25.05 8.10 -8.28
CA GLY A 204 25.70 8.30 -6.98
C GLY A 204 27.12 7.72 -6.95
N HIS A 205 27.32 6.55 -7.56
CA HIS A 205 28.61 5.89 -7.59
C HIS A 205 29.01 5.51 -9.04
N ASP A 206 29.62 6.45 -9.78
CA ASP A 206 30.21 6.25 -11.11
C ASP A 206 31.43 5.27 -11.09
N ASP A 207 31.26 4.01 -10.69
CA ASP A 207 32.29 2.98 -10.83
C ASP A 207 32.26 2.25 -12.18
N GLU A 208 31.22 2.49 -12.97
CA GLU A 208 31.06 1.98 -14.33
C GLU A 208 31.84 2.84 -15.34
N TRP A 209 33.02 2.35 -15.75
CA TRP A 209 33.77 2.95 -16.87
C TRP A 209 33.12 2.56 -18.21
N GLY A 210 31.89 2.99 -18.46
CA GLY A 210 31.06 2.47 -19.55
C GLY A 210 29.82 3.30 -19.89
N ILE A 211 28.99 2.74 -20.78
CA ILE A 211 27.62 3.18 -21.10
C ILE A 211 26.62 2.16 -20.52
N GLU A 212 27.14 1.20 -19.76
CA GLU A 212 26.35 0.26 -18.99
C GLU A 212 25.95 1.12 -17.79
N ASN A 213 24.64 1.29 -17.68
CA ASN A 213 23.82 2.07 -16.74
C ASN A 213 22.53 1.23 -16.79
N ASP A 214 22.63 0.00 -16.28
CA ASP A 214 21.57 -0.99 -16.37
C ASP A 214 20.89 -1.27 -15.04
N GLY A 215 21.34 -0.66 -13.95
CA GLY A 215 20.64 -0.68 -12.67
C GLY A 215 21.51 -0.10 -11.55
N PHE A 216 20.93 0.07 -10.36
CA PHE A 216 21.68 0.51 -9.19
C PHE A 216 22.34 -0.67 -8.46
N THR A 217 23.47 -0.40 -7.83
CA THR A 217 24.21 -1.34 -6.99
C THR A 217 23.99 -1.07 -5.50
N ARG A 218 24.46 -1.95 -4.62
CA ARG A 218 24.52 -1.66 -3.17
C ARG A 218 25.40 -0.44 -2.85
N ALA A 219 26.42 -0.16 -3.67
CA ALA A 219 27.28 1.01 -3.48
C ALA A 219 26.51 2.31 -3.76
N ASP A 220 25.63 2.32 -4.76
CA ASP A 220 24.75 3.46 -5.04
C ASP A 220 23.80 3.73 -3.87
N LEU A 221 23.23 2.68 -3.28
CA LEU A 221 22.39 2.81 -2.08
C LEU A 221 23.17 3.37 -0.89
N GLU A 222 24.42 2.94 -0.68
CA GLU A 222 25.29 3.47 0.38
C GLU A 222 25.63 4.95 0.16
N VAL A 223 25.89 5.35 -1.09
CA VAL A 223 26.11 6.77 -1.42
C VAL A 223 24.85 7.58 -1.16
N ALA A 224 23.69 7.14 -1.67
CA ALA A 224 22.42 7.84 -1.47
C ALA A 224 22.07 7.98 0.03
N ALA A 225 22.26 6.91 0.82
CA ALA A 225 22.06 6.97 2.26
C ALA A 225 23.06 7.90 2.97
N THR A 226 24.29 8.00 2.47
CA THR A 226 25.29 8.94 3.01
C THR A 226 24.94 10.38 2.72
N GLU A 227 24.48 10.67 1.50
CA GLU A 227 24.02 12.02 1.12
C GLU A 227 22.80 12.43 1.94
N MET A 228 21.84 11.52 2.10
CA MET A 228 20.66 11.74 2.94
C MET A 228 21.02 11.97 4.41
N ALA A 229 21.92 11.17 4.99
CA ALA A 229 22.38 11.39 6.36
C ALA A 229 23.07 12.75 6.53
N ALA A 230 23.82 13.21 5.53
CA ALA A 230 24.46 14.51 5.56
C ALA A 230 23.42 15.65 5.51
N GLU A 231 22.40 15.53 4.66
CA GLU A 231 21.31 16.50 4.57
C GLU A 231 20.50 16.56 5.88
N MET A 232 20.11 15.42 6.46
CA MET A 232 19.40 15.37 7.74
C MET A 232 20.20 16.01 8.89
N ASN A 233 21.52 15.81 8.93
CA ASN A 233 22.37 16.43 9.95
C ASN A 233 22.55 17.93 9.70
N GLU A 234 22.64 18.39 8.44
CA GLU A 234 22.71 19.81 8.12
C GLU A 234 21.40 20.53 8.53
N GLU A 235 20.24 19.92 8.26
CA GLU A 235 18.94 20.43 8.70
C GLU A 235 18.82 20.47 10.23
N ALA A 236 19.25 19.41 10.93
CA ALA A 236 19.24 19.38 12.39
C ALA A 236 20.16 20.46 13.00
N GLU A 237 21.34 20.70 12.42
CA GLU A 237 22.23 21.80 12.83
C GLU A 237 21.58 23.18 12.61
N GLU A 238 20.86 23.38 11.50
CA GLU A 238 20.11 24.63 11.25
C GLU A 238 18.96 24.84 12.25
N GLU A 239 18.23 23.78 12.61
CA GLU A 239 17.17 23.83 13.63
C GLU A 239 17.74 24.10 15.04
N GLU A 240 18.86 23.47 15.42
CA GLU A 240 19.54 23.73 16.69
C GLU A 240 20.03 25.19 16.80
N GLU A 241 20.51 25.80 15.71
CA GLU A 241 20.89 27.22 15.69
C GLU A 241 19.67 28.15 15.91
N GLU A 242 18.46 27.73 15.50
CA GLU A 242 17.22 28.44 15.84
C GLU A 242 16.77 28.19 17.30
N GLU A 243 17.02 26.98 17.83
CA GLU A 243 16.61 26.51 19.15
C GLU A 243 17.64 26.67 20.28
N GLU A 244 18.81 27.28 20.04
CA GLU A 244 19.92 27.59 20.97
C GLU A 244 19.51 28.39 22.26
N ARG A 245 18.22 28.50 22.57
CA ARG A 245 17.66 28.79 23.89
C ARG A 245 17.51 27.59 24.84
N GLU A 246 17.45 26.33 24.41
CA GLU A 246 17.33 25.17 25.32
C GLU A 246 18.19 23.99 24.86
N GLY A 247 19.42 23.90 25.39
CA GLY A 247 20.41 22.91 24.95
C GLY A 247 20.04 21.45 25.20
N THR A 248 20.02 20.68 24.12
CA THR A 248 20.16 19.23 24.03
C THR A 248 21.14 18.96 22.89
N GLU A 249 22.14 18.10 23.10
CA GLU A 249 23.02 17.60 22.02
C GLU A 249 22.28 16.40 21.40
N GLU A 250 21.86 16.48 20.14
CA GLU A 250 21.35 15.32 19.41
C GLU A 250 22.49 14.52 18.76
N ASP A 251 22.33 13.19 18.71
CA ASP A 251 23.31 12.28 18.09
C ASP A 251 23.17 12.36 16.56
N ALA A 252 24.27 12.58 15.83
CA ALA A 252 24.25 12.70 14.37
C ALA A 252 23.82 11.38 13.69
N VAL A 253 22.88 11.47 12.74
CA VAL A 253 22.38 10.35 11.93
C VAL A 253 23.49 9.87 10.99
N THR A 254 23.68 8.56 10.88
CA THR A 254 24.69 7.97 9.97
C THR A 254 24.06 7.18 8.84
N ALA A 255 24.77 7.02 7.71
CA ALA A 255 24.33 6.16 6.60
C ALA A 255 24.05 4.72 7.06
N ASP A 256 24.93 4.21 7.94
CA ASP A 256 24.73 2.90 8.56
C ASP A 256 23.45 2.88 9.39
N GLU A 257 23.06 3.95 10.07
CA GLU A 257 21.79 4.01 10.80
C GLU A 257 20.57 4.06 9.87
N ILE A 258 20.65 4.78 8.75
CA ILE A 258 19.62 4.80 7.71
C ILE A 258 19.42 3.41 7.10
N LEU A 259 20.52 2.72 6.77
CA LEU A 259 20.48 1.37 6.19
C LEU A 259 20.23 0.27 7.23
N SER A 260 20.70 0.44 8.48
CA SER A 260 20.66 -0.58 9.55
C SER A 260 19.50 -0.43 10.52
N GLY A 261 18.74 0.68 10.52
CA GLY A 261 17.48 0.78 11.26
C GLY A 261 16.58 -0.43 10.99
N VAL A 262 16.74 -1.01 9.81
CA VAL A 262 16.16 -2.23 9.26
C VAL A 262 16.77 -3.55 9.75
N ALA A 263 18.07 -3.64 10.06
CA ALA A 263 18.68 -4.88 10.59
C ALA A 263 18.06 -5.26 11.94
N SER A 264 17.64 -4.26 12.72
CA SER A 264 16.88 -4.46 13.96
C SER A 264 15.48 -5.05 13.71
N GLU A 265 14.85 -4.71 12.58
CA GLU A 265 13.54 -5.23 12.20
C GLU A 265 13.59 -6.68 11.74
N GLU A 266 14.64 -7.12 11.05
CA GLU A 266 14.78 -8.53 10.64
C GLU A 266 15.06 -9.43 11.84
N GLU A 267 15.93 -9.00 12.76
CA GLU A 267 16.15 -9.72 14.02
C GLU A 267 14.83 -9.81 14.81
N ALA A 268 14.09 -8.70 14.92
CA ALA A 268 12.77 -8.69 15.56
C ALA A 268 11.74 -9.58 14.84
N THR A 269 11.74 -9.61 13.51
CA THR A 269 10.86 -10.44 12.69
C THR A 269 11.18 -11.93 12.84
N ASN A 270 12.46 -12.28 12.83
CA ASN A 270 12.93 -13.65 13.02
C ASN A 270 12.65 -14.14 14.45
N ASP A 271 12.88 -13.28 15.44
CA ASP A 271 12.52 -13.55 16.84
C ASP A 271 11.01 -13.69 17.03
N ALA A 272 10.20 -12.87 16.34
CA ALA A 272 8.75 -12.97 16.37
C ALA A 272 8.26 -14.28 15.71
N LEU A 273 8.84 -14.70 14.57
CA LEU A 273 8.53 -16.01 13.95
C LEU A 273 8.97 -17.19 14.82
N ALA A 274 10.13 -17.08 15.48
CA ALA A 274 10.59 -18.06 16.45
C ALA A 274 9.62 -18.13 17.64
N THR A 275 9.11 -16.98 18.10
CA THR A 275 8.10 -16.89 19.15
C THR A 275 6.80 -17.57 18.74
N LEU A 276 6.33 -17.39 17.50
CA LEU A 276 5.12 -18.06 16.99
C LEU A 276 5.24 -19.58 16.86
N SER A 277 6.44 -20.09 16.60
CA SER A 277 6.71 -21.53 16.48
C SER A 277 7.20 -22.16 17.80
N GLY A 278 7.43 -21.35 18.83
CA GLY A 278 7.91 -21.77 20.14
C GLY A 278 6.80 -22.42 20.98
N ALA A 279 6.97 -23.70 21.32
CA ALA A 279 6.03 -24.41 22.20
C ALA A 279 6.03 -23.88 23.65
N ASP A 280 7.06 -23.15 24.04
CA ASP A 280 7.20 -22.52 25.37
C ASP A 280 6.70 -21.07 25.39
N SER A 281 6.36 -20.49 24.24
CA SER A 281 5.85 -19.12 24.14
C SER A 281 4.43 -19.04 24.69
N SER A 282 4.19 -18.04 25.55
CA SER A 282 2.84 -17.74 26.02
C SER A 282 1.97 -17.16 24.91
N VAL A 283 0.65 -17.26 25.07
CA VAL A 283 -0.32 -16.67 24.13
C VAL A 283 -0.12 -15.15 23.97
N GLU A 284 0.25 -14.45 25.04
CA GLU A 284 0.50 -13.01 25.02
C GLU A 284 1.79 -12.68 24.22
N GLU A 285 2.85 -13.46 24.37
CA GLU A 285 4.07 -13.35 23.57
C GLU A 285 3.80 -13.65 22.09
N GLN A 286 2.99 -14.67 21.79
CA GLN A 286 2.57 -14.97 20.42
C GLN A 286 1.73 -13.85 19.81
N LEU A 287 0.82 -13.22 20.58
CA LEU A 287 0.04 -12.07 20.11
C LEU A 287 0.89 -10.83 19.89
N ALA A 288 1.89 -10.58 20.75
CA ALA A 288 2.89 -9.53 20.54
C ALA A 288 3.70 -9.77 19.27
N ALA A 289 4.14 -11.01 19.05
CA ALA A 289 4.84 -11.41 17.83
C ALA A 289 4.00 -11.17 16.57
N ILE A 290 2.69 -11.43 16.60
CA ILE A 290 1.78 -11.09 15.47
C ILE A 290 1.81 -9.59 15.18
N LYS A 291 1.75 -8.74 16.22
CA LYS A 291 1.83 -7.28 16.02
C LYS A 291 3.16 -6.88 15.39
N THR A 292 4.28 -7.33 15.93
CA THR A 292 5.62 -7.05 15.39
C THR A 292 5.73 -7.47 13.93
N LEU A 293 5.22 -8.64 13.56
CA LEU A 293 5.26 -9.11 12.18
C LEU A 293 4.40 -8.25 11.25
N VAL A 294 3.18 -7.91 11.66
CA VAL A 294 2.28 -7.07 10.84
C VAL A 294 2.77 -5.63 10.74
N GLU A 295 3.31 -5.07 11.82
CA GLU A 295 3.96 -3.74 11.83
C GLU A 295 5.19 -3.72 10.91
N GLY A 296 5.95 -4.81 10.84
CA GLY A 296 7.03 -5.03 9.86
C GLY A 296 6.56 -5.44 8.46
N GLY A 297 5.29 -5.24 8.11
CA GLY A 297 4.72 -5.53 6.78
C GLY A 297 4.45 -7.02 6.50
N LYS A 298 4.85 -7.93 7.38
CA LYS A 298 4.73 -9.38 7.21
C LYS A 298 3.35 -9.87 7.66
N THR A 299 2.41 -9.92 6.72
CA THR A 299 1.03 -10.38 6.97
C THR A 299 0.81 -11.86 6.66
N THR A 300 1.78 -12.56 6.07
CA THR A 300 1.74 -14.01 5.85
C THR A 300 3.08 -14.67 6.20
N ALA A 301 3.04 -15.92 6.65
CA ALA A 301 4.24 -16.70 6.94
C ALA A 301 3.95 -18.20 6.90
N THR A 302 5.00 -19.00 6.75
CA THR A 302 4.95 -20.45 7.02
C THR A 302 5.74 -20.73 8.28
N ILE A 303 5.12 -21.35 9.27
CA ILE A 303 5.74 -21.72 10.54
C ILE A 303 5.67 -23.22 10.75
N ARG A 304 6.47 -23.74 11.67
CA ARG A 304 6.44 -25.16 12.06
C ARG A 304 5.65 -25.33 13.36
N ASP A 305 4.63 -26.18 13.35
CA ASP A 305 3.83 -26.51 14.53
C ASP A 305 4.55 -27.56 15.42
N ALA A 306 4.03 -27.82 16.62
CA ALA A 306 4.63 -28.69 17.63
C ALA A 306 4.75 -30.16 17.16
N ASP A 307 3.84 -30.58 16.29
CA ASP A 307 3.86 -31.91 15.67
C ASP A 307 4.88 -32.00 14.51
N GLY A 308 5.55 -30.89 14.19
CA GLY A 308 6.55 -30.76 13.16
C GLY A 308 6.00 -30.50 11.77
N SER A 309 4.68 -30.37 11.61
CA SER A 309 4.04 -29.98 10.35
C SER A 309 4.27 -28.51 10.02
N GLU A 310 4.25 -28.17 8.73
CA GLU A 310 4.28 -26.78 8.27
C GLU A 310 2.87 -26.22 8.21
N LEU A 311 2.71 -25.00 8.72
CA LEU A 311 1.46 -24.27 8.77
C LEU A 311 1.62 -22.92 8.07
N THR A 312 0.87 -22.71 7.00
CA THR A 312 0.73 -21.39 6.38
C THR A 312 -0.25 -20.56 7.19
N ILE A 313 0.20 -19.39 7.64
CA ILE A 313 -0.58 -18.45 8.44
C ILE A 313 -0.76 -17.11 7.73
N ARG A 314 -1.93 -16.50 7.94
CA ARG A 314 -2.20 -15.08 7.67
C ARG A 314 -2.39 -14.36 8.99
N MET A 315 -1.84 -13.17 9.10
CA MET A 315 -1.86 -12.31 10.27
C MET A 315 -2.52 -10.98 9.94
N GLU A 316 -3.22 -10.40 10.90
CA GLU A 316 -3.97 -9.17 10.71
C GLU A 316 -4.03 -8.37 12.01
N VAL A 317 -3.76 -7.06 11.91
CA VAL A 317 -3.97 -6.09 12.98
C VAL A 317 -4.90 -5.00 12.43
N GLN A 318 -6.13 -4.96 12.94
CA GLN A 318 -7.17 -4.06 12.44
C GLN A 318 -7.64 -3.10 13.54
N PRO A 319 -7.52 -1.77 13.41
CA PRO A 319 -8.09 -0.82 14.36
C PRO A 319 -9.61 -1.07 14.57
N ILE A 320 -10.09 -0.97 15.80
CA ILE A 320 -11.55 -1.14 16.08
C ILE A 320 -12.36 -0.01 15.43
N SER A 321 -11.76 1.17 15.34
CA SER A 321 -12.26 2.32 14.61
C SER A 321 -11.06 3.17 14.17
N GLU A 322 -11.26 4.02 13.18
CA GLU A 322 -10.27 5.01 12.75
C GLU A 322 -9.79 5.86 13.95
N GLY A 323 -8.46 6.03 14.08
CA GLY A 323 -7.83 6.78 15.18
C GLY A 323 -7.90 6.12 16.57
N SER A 324 -8.34 4.87 16.67
CA SER A 324 -8.35 4.13 17.95
C SER A 324 -7.01 3.44 18.20
N ASP A 325 -6.45 3.66 19.41
CA ASP A 325 -5.27 2.92 19.91
C ASP A 325 -5.54 1.42 20.13
N ARG A 326 -6.83 1.02 20.05
CA ARG A 326 -7.26 -0.36 20.18
C ARG A 326 -7.45 -1.01 18.83
N SER A 327 -6.94 -2.24 18.69
CA SER A 327 -7.00 -3.04 17.48
C SER A 327 -7.41 -4.49 17.76
N TYR A 328 -7.97 -5.14 16.76
CA TYR A 328 -8.11 -6.59 16.69
C TYR A 328 -6.81 -7.19 16.18
N VAL A 329 -6.22 -8.09 16.94
CA VAL A 329 -5.03 -8.86 16.51
C VAL A 329 -5.49 -10.28 16.23
N GLN A 330 -5.30 -10.77 15.01
CA GLN A 330 -5.82 -12.06 14.56
C GLN A 330 -4.78 -12.82 13.76
N MET A 331 -4.79 -14.15 13.90
CA MET A 331 -4.02 -15.06 13.08
C MET A 331 -4.89 -16.20 12.60
N PHE A 332 -4.74 -16.54 11.32
CA PHE A 332 -5.51 -17.54 10.62
C PHE A 332 -4.57 -18.58 10.04
N ALA A 333 -4.92 -19.86 10.18
CA ALA A 333 -4.34 -20.94 9.42
C ALA A 333 -5.02 -21.00 8.05
N VAL A 334 -4.23 -21.08 6.98
CA VAL A 334 -4.71 -21.17 5.60
C VAL A 334 -4.48 -22.60 5.10
N ASP A 335 -5.54 -23.31 4.71
CA ASP A 335 -5.42 -24.66 4.16
C ASP A 335 -5.08 -24.67 2.66
N GLU A 336 -4.83 -25.86 2.10
CA GLU A 336 -4.48 -26.06 0.68
C GLU A 336 -5.54 -25.52 -0.31
N ASN A 337 -6.77 -25.25 0.15
CA ASN A 337 -7.84 -24.68 -0.66
C ASN A 337 -8.02 -23.17 -0.42
N GLY A 338 -7.08 -22.53 0.29
CA GLY A 338 -7.15 -21.12 0.66
C GLY A 338 -8.18 -20.82 1.76
N ARG A 339 -8.68 -21.84 2.46
CA ARG A 339 -9.68 -21.62 3.51
C ARG A 339 -9.02 -21.27 4.84
N GLU A 340 -9.49 -20.17 5.42
CA GLU A 340 -8.98 -19.66 6.69
C GLU A 340 -9.69 -20.26 7.90
N THR A 341 -8.92 -20.56 8.94
CA THR A 341 -9.40 -20.92 10.27
C THR A 341 -8.69 -20.09 11.31
N VAL A 342 -9.43 -19.37 12.16
CA VAL A 342 -8.86 -18.58 13.27
C VAL A 342 -8.05 -19.49 14.20
N VAL A 343 -6.79 -19.13 14.42
CA VAL A 343 -5.85 -19.80 15.34
C VAL A 343 -5.73 -18.98 16.62
N LEU A 344 -5.35 -17.70 16.51
CA LEU A 344 -5.27 -16.76 17.62
C LEU A 344 -6.11 -15.52 17.34
N ARG A 345 -6.65 -14.91 18.41
CA ARG A 345 -7.33 -13.61 18.35
C ARG A 345 -7.31 -12.91 19.69
N ALA A 346 -7.12 -11.59 19.67
CA ALA A 346 -7.26 -10.75 20.85
C ALA A 346 -7.78 -9.36 20.48
N LEU A 347 -8.03 -8.57 21.52
CA LEU A 347 -8.11 -7.14 21.44
C LEU A 347 -6.84 -6.55 22.05
N SER A 348 -6.13 -5.71 21.31
CA SER A 348 -4.98 -4.97 21.80
C SER A 348 -5.42 -3.58 22.31
N ASP A 349 -4.78 -3.13 23.38
CA ASP A 349 -4.80 -1.79 23.97
C ASP A 349 -3.33 -1.38 24.11
N GLY A 350 -2.68 -1.07 22.97
CA GLY A 350 -1.24 -0.88 22.88
C GLY A 350 -0.45 -2.17 23.17
N ASP A 351 0.09 -2.26 24.39
CA ASP A 351 0.98 -3.35 24.83
C ASP A 351 0.23 -4.50 25.52
N SER A 352 -1.05 -4.31 25.82
CA SER A 352 -1.85 -5.31 26.55
C SER A 352 -2.87 -6.01 25.65
N PHE A 353 -3.14 -7.28 25.97
CA PHE A 353 -4.10 -8.11 25.24
C PHE A 353 -5.29 -8.49 26.13
N ALA A 354 -6.48 -8.42 25.55
CA ALA A 354 -7.73 -8.81 26.20
C ALA A 354 -8.55 -9.76 25.32
N GLN A 355 -9.25 -10.69 25.97
CA GLN A 355 -10.21 -11.57 25.29
C GLN A 355 -11.37 -10.77 24.69
N GLN A 356 -11.74 -11.15 23.46
CA GLN A 356 -12.93 -10.61 22.80
C GLN A 356 -14.21 -11.07 23.50
N ARG A 357 -15.31 -10.34 23.30
CA ARG A 357 -16.65 -10.77 23.74
C ARG A 357 -17.50 -11.13 22.55
N ASP A 358 -18.24 -12.24 22.66
CA ASP A 358 -19.23 -12.62 21.64
C ASP A 358 -20.46 -11.71 21.70
N ALA A 359 -21.41 -11.90 20.77
CA ALA A 359 -22.68 -11.16 20.74
C ALA A 359 -23.55 -11.32 22.00
N ASN A 360 -23.27 -12.32 22.84
CA ASN A 360 -23.95 -12.58 24.11
C ASN A 360 -23.18 -12.01 25.32
N GLY A 361 -22.03 -11.37 25.10
CA GLY A 361 -21.16 -10.82 26.13
C GLY A 361 -20.26 -11.86 26.81
N ASN A 362 -20.23 -13.11 26.35
CA ASN A 362 -19.32 -14.13 26.88
C ASN A 362 -17.90 -13.87 26.40
N LEU A 363 -16.93 -14.15 27.27
CA LEU A 363 -15.52 -14.10 26.87
C LEU A 363 -15.24 -15.20 25.86
N VAL A 364 -14.47 -14.82 24.85
CA VAL A 364 -14.04 -15.67 23.76
C VAL A 364 -12.57 -16.00 23.99
N SER A 365 -12.22 -17.29 23.98
CA SER A 365 -10.83 -17.74 24.10
C SER A 365 -9.94 -17.07 23.05
N TYR A 366 -8.68 -16.83 23.44
CA TYR A 366 -7.64 -16.37 22.54
C TYR A 366 -7.43 -17.37 21.40
N VAL A 367 -7.53 -18.67 21.71
CA VAL A 367 -7.39 -19.74 20.74
C VAL A 367 -8.71 -19.99 20.02
N GLY A 368 -8.64 -20.20 18.71
CA GLY A 368 -9.78 -20.59 17.92
C GLY A 368 -10.32 -21.96 18.34
N SER A 369 -11.52 -22.03 18.91
CA SER A 369 -12.15 -23.30 19.34
C SER A 369 -12.15 -24.42 18.30
N ARG A 370 -12.35 -24.11 17.01
CA ARG A 370 -12.30 -25.09 15.92
C ARG A 370 -10.87 -25.57 15.62
N TRP A 371 -9.89 -24.69 15.78
CA TRP A 371 -8.48 -25.03 15.65
C TRP A 371 -8.11 -26.02 16.76
N GLN A 372 -8.39 -25.65 18.02
CA GLN A 372 -8.10 -26.47 19.19
C GLN A 372 -8.77 -27.85 19.15
N GLU A 373 -10.01 -27.96 18.64
CA GLU A 373 -10.69 -29.25 18.47
C GLU A 373 -9.97 -30.18 17.48
N ARG A 374 -9.37 -29.63 16.42
CA ARG A 374 -8.74 -30.38 15.33
C ARG A 374 -7.25 -30.61 15.54
N HIS A 375 -6.59 -29.70 16.24
CA HIS A 375 -5.15 -29.67 16.48
C HIS A 375 -4.88 -29.57 18.00
N PRO A 376 -5.27 -30.58 18.79
CA PRO A 376 -5.13 -30.53 20.26
C PRO A 376 -3.67 -30.49 20.73
N ASP A 377 -2.73 -30.88 19.87
CA ASP A 377 -1.29 -30.92 20.15
C ASP A 377 -0.53 -29.73 19.53
N SER A 378 -1.23 -28.69 19.04
CA SER A 378 -0.63 -27.50 18.41
C SER A 378 0.12 -26.62 19.43
N VAL A 379 1.13 -25.85 18.99
CA VAL A 379 1.80 -24.80 19.80
C VAL A 379 0.84 -23.71 20.27
N PHE A 380 -0.34 -23.60 19.65
CA PHE A 380 -1.37 -22.61 19.95
C PHE A 380 -2.43 -23.12 20.94
N GLY A 381 -2.01 -23.87 21.97
CA GLY A 381 -2.88 -24.37 23.04
C GLY A 381 -3.15 -23.35 24.15
N GLU A 382 -4.19 -23.59 24.96
CA GLU A 382 -4.42 -22.91 26.25
C GLU A 382 -3.79 -23.65 27.42
#